data_AF-A0A1Q3P7H1-F1
#
_entry.id   AF-A0A1Q3P7H1-F1
#
_cell.length_a   1.000
_cell.length_b   1.000
_cell.length_c   1.000
_cell.angle_alpha   90.00
_cell.angle_beta   90.00
_cell.angle_gamma   90.00
#
_symmetry.space_group_name_H-M   'P 1'
#
loop_
_entity.id
_entity.type
_entity.pdbx_description
1 polymer ?
#
loop_
_entity_poly.entity_id
_entity_poly.type
_entity_poly.pdbx_seq_one_letter_code
_entity_poly.pdbx_strand_id
1 'polypeptide(L)'
;MIDNLGNVFLERIRQIWQQNGGKIDVADLESVVENFMEIIKTQVSTSTDVSIYYEISKIKEKLKAARSEIDALKPHKIFEQDLPGATAELAEVTKATEEATNTILDSAESIMNLASQIAEKDHAAKITDLSTKIMEACNFQDLTSQRITKVLKIFDDFDKLVNSLISNLSIEKDKEYNGDKGLSSRIDQNIVLNGPQLGKDAPNQSSIDDLFNSLGKK
;
A
#
# COMPACT_ATOMS: atom_id res chain seq x y z
N MET A 1 40.24 3.70 31.80
CA MET A 1 39.20 4.66 32.25
C MET A 1 38.16 4.89 31.15
N ILE A 2 38.57 5.04 29.88
CA ILE A 2 37.69 5.06 28.69
C ILE A 2 36.87 3.77 28.52
N ASP A 3 37.46 2.60 28.81
CA ASP A 3 36.75 1.31 28.77
C ASP A 3 35.54 1.22 29.72
N ASN A 4 35.52 2.03 30.79
CA ASN A 4 34.42 2.01 31.75
C ASN A 4 33.20 2.78 31.23
N LEU A 5 33.43 3.87 30.46
CA LEU A 5 32.36 4.71 29.95
C LEU A 5 31.58 4.04 28.80
N GLY A 6 32.30 3.37 27.90
CA GLY A 6 31.67 2.58 26.83
C GLY A 6 30.81 1.44 27.37
N ASN A 7 31.27 0.77 28.43
CA ASN A 7 30.48 -0.27 29.10
C ASN A 7 29.23 0.29 29.78
N VAL A 8 29.30 1.47 30.42
CA VAL A 8 28.12 2.13 31.01
C VAL A 8 27.09 2.50 29.93
N PHE A 9 27.53 2.97 28.77
CA PHE A 9 26.65 3.28 27.64
C PHE A 9 25.93 2.03 27.11
N LEU A 10 26.69 0.96 26.84
CA LEU A 10 26.15 -0.30 26.35
C LEU A 10 25.18 -0.93 27.35
N GLU A 11 25.46 -0.83 28.65
CA GLU A 11 24.59 -1.39 29.68
C GLU A 11 23.30 -0.58 29.84
N ARG A 12 23.34 0.74 29.64
CA ARG A 12 22.14 1.60 29.58
C ARG A 12 21.23 1.23 28.40
N ILE A 13 21.82 1.02 27.22
CA ILE A 13 21.09 0.55 26.03
C ILE A 13 20.48 -0.84 26.28
N ARG A 14 21.24 -1.73 26.92
CA ARG A 14 20.79 -3.09 27.23
C ARG A 14 19.63 -3.11 28.23
N GLN A 15 19.66 -2.24 29.23
CA GLN A 15 18.56 -2.08 30.20
C GLN A 15 17.28 -1.60 29.53
N ILE A 16 17.37 -0.58 28.67
CA ILE A 16 16.21 -0.06 27.92
C ILE A 16 15.65 -1.14 26.99
N TRP A 17 16.53 -1.85 26.29
CA TRP A 17 16.14 -2.97 25.44
C TRP A 17 15.40 -4.07 26.20
N GLN A 18 15.83 -4.40 27.43
CA GLN A 18 15.14 -5.36 28.30
C GLN A 18 13.80 -4.83 28.82
N GLN A 19 13.72 -3.56 29.20
CA GLN A 19 12.50 -2.92 29.70
C GLN A 19 11.41 -2.81 28.62
N ASN A 20 11.82 -2.58 27.37
CA ASN A 20 10.92 -2.41 26.22
C ASN A 20 10.70 -3.72 25.44
N GLY A 21 10.94 -4.88 26.05
CA GLY A 21 10.60 -6.19 25.47
C GLY A 21 11.39 -6.54 24.20
N GLY A 22 12.62 -6.06 24.08
CA GLY A 22 13.50 -6.33 22.94
C GLY A 22 13.48 -5.26 21.84
N LYS A 23 12.87 -4.10 22.11
CA LYS A 23 12.86 -2.92 21.23
C LYS A 23 13.57 -1.75 21.89
N ILE A 24 14.17 -0.86 21.11
CA ILE A 24 14.72 0.42 21.62
C ILE A 24 14.07 1.53 20.80
N ASP A 25 13.43 2.46 21.49
CA ASP A 25 12.84 3.65 20.90
C ASP A 25 13.93 4.64 20.45
N VAL A 26 13.68 5.39 19.37
CA VAL A 26 14.56 6.47 18.93
C VAL A 26 14.66 7.57 20.00
N ALA A 27 13.56 7.88 20.69
CA ALA A 27 13.54 8.83 21.80
C ALA A 27 14.38 8.33 22.99
N ASP A 28 14.36 7.02 23.26
CA ASP A 28 15.20 6.41 24.28
C ASP A 28 16.69 6.48 23.89
N LEU A 29 17.00 6.24 22.62
CA LEU A 29 18.34 6.40 22.07
C LEU A 29 18.82 7.86 22.15
N GLU A 30 17.96 8.82 21.83
CA GLU A 30 18.26 10.25 21.97
C GLU A 30 18.55 10.61 23.43
N SER A 31 17.73 10.11 24.37
CA SER A 31 17.93 10.31 25.80
C SER A 31 19.22 9.68 26.31
N VAL A 32 19.55 8.45 25.90
CA VAL A 32 20.81 7.79 26.27
C VAL A 32 22.01 8.56 25.72
N VAL A 33 21.94 8.99 24.47
CA VAL A 33 22.98 9.80 23.84
C VAL A 33 23.11 11.15 24.54
N GLU A 34 22.03 11.84 24.89
CA GLU A 34 22.07 13.11 25.62
C GLU A 34 22.70 12.96 27.00
N ASN A 35 22.27 11.96 27.78
CA ASN A 35 22.83 11.65 29.09
C ASN A 35 24.32 11.29 29.00
N PHE A 36 24.70 10.51 27.99
CA PHE A 36 26.10 10.14 27.76
C PHE A 36 26.96 11.36 27.39
N MET A 37 26.41 12.25 26.57
CA MET A 37 27.05 13.49 26.15
C MET A 37 27.21 14.47 27.32
N GLU A 38 26.28 14.49 28.26
CA GLU A 38 26.38 15.26 29.51
C GLU A 38 27.47 14.70 30.43
N ILE A 39 27.56 13.37 30.59
CA ILE A 39 28.62 12.73 31.37
C ILE A 39 30.00 13.01 30.76
N ILE A 40 30.13 12.90 29.44
CA ILE A 40 31.37 13.26 28.73
C ILE A 40 31.71 14.73 29.00
N LYS A 41 30.78 15.67 28.78
CA LYS A 41 31.01 17.11 29.06
C LYS A 41 31.53 17.36 30.48
N THR A 42 31.05 16.61 31.45
CA THR A 42 31.40 16.78 32.87
C THR A 42 32.75 16.16 33.25
N GLN A 43 33.23 15.15 32.50
CA GLN A 43 34.51 14.46 32.74
C GLN A 43 35.67 14.91 31.84
N VAL A 44 35.48 15.89 30.94
CA VAL A 44 36.47 16.21 29.89
C VAL A 44 37.70 16.94 30.41
N SER A 45 38.89 16.39 30.09
CA SER A 45 40.19 17.09 30.08
C SER A 45 41.12 16.67 28.91
N THR A 46 40.67 15.83 27.95
CA THR A 46 41.52 15.29 26.86
C THR A 46 40.90 15.42 25.45
N SER A 47 41.75 15.62 24.43
CA SER A 47 41.35 15.95 23.05
C SER A 47 40.66 14.81 22.27
N THR A 48 40.92 13.55 22.62
CA THR A 48 40.31 12.37 21.96
C THR A 48 38.81 12.25 22.24
N ASP A 49 38.37 12.64 23.44
CA ASP A 49 36.97 12.55 23.87
C ASP A 49 36.09 13.62 23.19
N VAL A 50 36.68 14.78 22.85
CA VAL A 50 36.02 15.85 22.07
C VAL A 50 35.72 15.38 20.64
N SER A 51 36.60 14.57 20.04
CA SER A 51 36.37 14.00 18.70
C SER A 51 35.22 13.00 18.69
N ILE A 52 35.11 12.15 19.73
CA ILE A 52 34.01 11.20 19.86
C ILE A 52 32.68 11.94 20.09
N TYR A 53 32.69 12.95 20.96
CA TYR A 53 31.54 13.85 21.18
C TYR A 53 31.07 14.49 19.87
N TYR A 54 32.01 14.97 19.05
CA TYR A 54 31.69 15.58 17.75
C TYR A 54 31.08 14.56 16.76
N GLU A 55 31.62 13.35 16.68
CA GLU A 55 31.08 12.31 15.81
C GLU A 55 29.69 11.80 16.26
N ILE A 56 29.46 11.64 17.57
CA ILE A 56 28.14 11.29 18.11
C ILE A 56 27.12 12.42 17.85
N SER A 57 27.53 13.69 17.99
CA SER A 57 26.68 14.84 17.67
C SER A 57 26.27 14.85 16.21
N LYS A 58 27.19 14.55 15.28
CA LYS A 58 26.88 14.41 13.85
C LYS A 58 25.89 13.27 13.58
N ILE A 59 26.02 12.14 14.26
CA ILE A 59 25.09 11.01 14.12
C ILE A 59 23.69 11.44 14.58
N LYS A 60 23.59 12.15 15.71
CA LYS A 60 22.32 12.71 16.21
C LYS A 60 21.68 13.66 15.19
N GLU A 61 22.44 14.59 14.63
CA GLU A 61 21.90 15.52 13.62
C GLU A 61 21.42 14.80 12.35
N LYS A 62 22.18 13.81 11.87
CA LYS A 62 21.77 12.99 10.73
C LYS A 62 20.51 12.17 11.01
N LEU A 63 20.38 11.61 12.22
CA LEU A 63 19.20 10.86 12.64
C LEU A 63 17.96 11.77 12.66
N LYS A 64 18.10 12.98 13.20
CA LYS A 64 17.04 13.98 13.24
C LYS A 64 16.60 14.43 11.83
N ALA A 65 17.56 14.65 10.93
CA ALA A 65 17.28 14.97 9.53
C ALA A 65 16.53 13.83 8.83
N ALA A 66 17.01 12.59 8.98
CA ALA A 66 16.35 11.41 8.42
C ALA A 66 14.93 11.21 8.95
N ARG A 67 14.69 11.44 10.25
CA ARG A 67 13.35 11.41 10.85
C ARG A 67 12.44 12.46 10.20
N SER A 68 12.92 13.70 10.07
CA SER A 68 12.16 14.77 9.42
C SER A 68 11.84 14.49 7.95
N GLU A 69 12.74 13.85 7.22
CA GLU A 69 12.51 13.43 5.82
C GLU A 69 11.45 12.31 5.74
N ILE A 70 11.49 11.35 6.65
CA ILE A 70 10.47 10.28 6.75
C ILE A 70 9.10 10.86 7.11
N ASP A 71 9.03 11.80 8.05
CA ASP A 71 7.78 12.47 8.43
C ASP A 71 7.19 13.28 7.27
N ALA A 72 8.04 13.94 6.48
CA ALA A 72 7.64 14.71 5.30
C ALA A 72 7.01 13.85 4.18
N LEU A 73 7.37 12.56 4.10
CA LEU A 73 6.74 11.61 3.18
C LEU A 73 5.29 11.29 3.54
N LYS A 74 4.80 11.74 4.71
CA LYS A 74 3.45 11.48 5.24
C LYS A 74 3.07 9.99 5.13
N PRO A 75 3.91 9.07 5.62
CA PRO A 75 3.71 7.64 5.39
C PRO A 75 2.37 7.14 5.93
N HIS A 76 1.86 7.67 7.05
CA HIS A 76 0.51 7.32 7.53
C HIS A 76 -0.60 7.57 6.50
N LYS A 77 -0.57 8.68 5.76
CA LYS A 77 -1.61 8.95 4.75
C LYS A 77 -1.55 7.96 3.59
N ILE A 78 -0.34 7.70 3.09
CA ILE A 78 -0.13 6.82 1.95
C ILE A 78 -0.52 5.38 2.33
N PHE A 79 -0.08 4.89 3.49
CA PHE A 79 -0.22 3.49 3.87
C PHE A 79 -1.51 3.17 4.63
N GLU A 80 -2.09 4.11 5.38
CA GLU A 80 -3.36 3.87 6.09
C GLU A 80 -4.61 4.26 5.29
N GLN A 81 -4.49 5.14 4.28
CA GLN A 81 -5.63 5.58 3.45
C GLN A 81 -5.46 5.29 1.96
N ASP A 82 -4.44 5.86 1.32
CA ASP A 82 -4.39 5.91 -0.15
C ASP A 82 -4.07 4.54 -0.79
N LEU A 83 -3.11 3.80 -0.23
CA LEU A 83 -2.63 2.52 -0.76
C LEU A 83 -3.63 1.36 -0.55
N PRO A 84 -4.24 1.17 0.64
CA PRO A 84 -5.27 0.14 0.82
C PRO A 84 -6.49 0.38 -0.08
N GLY A 85 -6.91 1.64 -0.25
CA GLY A 85 -8.00 2.03 -1.15
C GLY A 85 -7.69 1.68 -2.60
N ALA A 86 -6.54 2.13 -3.12
CA ALA A 86 -6.12 1.84 -4.50
C ALA A 86 -5.93 0.35 -4.77
N THR A 87 -5.41 -0.41 -3.79
CA THR A 87 -5.24 -1.87 -3.88
C THR A 87 -6.60 -2.58 -3.95
N ALA A 88 -7.57 -2.13 -3.16
CA ALA A 88 -8.94 -2.66 -3.18
C ALA A 88 -9.68 -2.33 -4.48
N GLU A 89 -9.57 -1.10 -4.98
CA GLU A 89 -10.12 -0.71 -6.28
C GLU A 89 -9.53 -1.53 -7.42
N LEU A 90 -8.20 -1.74 -7.44
CA LEU A 90 -7.53 -2.54 -8.46
C LEU A 90 -7.93 -4.03 -8.39
N ALA A 91 -8.15 -4.56 -7.19
CA ALA A 91 -8.68 -5.91 -7.01
C ALA A 91 -10.11 -6.04 -7.57
N GLU A 92 -10.97 -5.06 -7.32
CA GLU A 92 -12.35 -5.05 -7.84
C GLU A 92 -12.36 -4.93 -9.37
N VAL A 93 -11.52 -4.08 -9.96
CA VAL A 93 -11.37 -3.98 -11.42
C VAL A 93 -10.91 -5.31 -12.00
N THR A 94 -9.95 -5.97 -11.36
CA THR A 94 -9.46 -7.29 -11.82
C THR A 94 -10.59 -8.32 -11.80
N LYS A 95 -11.35 -8.39 -10.70
CA LYS A 95 -12.49 -9.28 -10.55
C LYS A 95 -13.58 -9.00 -11.59
N ALA A 96 -13.96 -7.74 -11.78
CA ALA A 96 -14.95 -7.37 -12.79
C ALA A 96 -14.50 -7.71 -14.21
N THR A 97 -13.20 -7.58 -14.51
CA THR A 97 -12.67 -8.00 -15.81
C THR A 97 -12.68 -9.51 -15.99
N GLU A 98 -12.44 -10.31 -14.94
CA GLU A 98 -12.61 -11.77 -14.97
C GLU A 98 -14.07 -12.17 -15.25
N GLU A 99 -15.02 -11.56 -14.54
CA GLU A 99 -16.45 -11.81 -14.73
C GLU A 99 -16.91 -11.45 -16.15
N ALA A 100 -16.47 -10.31 -16.68
CA ALA A 100 -16.73 -9.91 -18.06
C ALA A 100 -16.12 -10.89 -19.06
N THR A 101 -14.89 -11.35 -18.83
CA THR A 101 -14.23 -12.35 -19.69
C THR A 101 -14.97 -13.68 -19.70
N ASN A 102 -15.42 -14.18 -18.55
CA ASN A 102 -16.24 -15.40 -18.48
C ASN A 102 -17.53 -15.25 -19.28
N THR A 103 -18.21 -14.10 -19.17
CA THR A 103 -19.42 -13.80 -19.95
C THR A 103 -19.14 -13.80 -21.46
N ILE A 104 -18.00 -13.26 -21.90
CA ILE A 104 -17.58 -13.28 -23.31
C ILE A 104 -17.31 -14.71 -23.79
N LEU A 105 -16.64 -15.54 -22.96
CA LEU A 105 -16.36 -16.94 -23.28
C LEU A 105 -17.65 -17.76 -23.42
N ASP A 106 -18.58 -17.63 -22.47
CA ASP A 106 -19.90 -18.29 -22.52
C ASP A 106 -20.69 -17.89 -23.77
N SER A 107 -20.61 -16.60 -24.14
CA SER A 107 -21.23 -16.08 -25.35
C SER A 107 -20.59 -16.66 -26.61
N ALA A 108 -19.26 -16.75 -26.66
CA ALA A 108 -18.52 -17.33 -27.78
C ALA A 108 -18.85 -18.81 -27.97
N GLU A 109 -18.98 -19.57 -26.89
CA GLU A 109 -19.39 -20.98 -26.89
C GLU A 109 -20.85 -21.12 -27.38
N SER A 110 -21.74 -20.26 -26.91
CA SER A 110 -23.15 -20.23 -27.37
C SER A 110 -23.25 -19.94 -28.87
N ILE A 111 -22.45 -19.00 -29.39
CA ILE A 111 -22.35 -18.72 -30.83
C ILE A 111 -21.86 -19.96 -31.59
N MET A 112 -20.88 -20.67 -31.05
CA MET A 112 -20.32 -21.88 -31.67
C MET A 112 -21.35 -23.02 -31.73
N ASN A 113 -22.15 -23.18 -30.66
CA ASN A 113 -23.26 -24.13 -30.61
C ASN A 113 -24.33 -23.80 -31.66
N LEU A 114 -24.70 -22.52 -31.83
CA LEU A 114 -25.63 -22.10 -32.87
C LEU A 114 -25.06 -22.32 -34.28
N ALA A 115 -23.76 -22.06 -34.49
CA ALA A 115 -23.10 -22.31 -35.77
C ALA A 115 -23.21 -23.78 -36.20
N SER A 116 -23.15 -24.72 -35.25
CA SER A 116 -23.30 -26.15 -35.52
C SER A 116 -24.67 -26.53 -36.14
N GLN A 117 -25.69 -25.70 -35.92
CA GLN A 117 -27.06 -25.91 -36.39
C GLN A 117 -27.33 -25.27 -37.77
N ILE A 118 -26.37 -24.49 -38.31
CA ILE A 118 -26.49 -23.82 -39.60
C ILE A 118 -26.32 -24.85 -40.73
N ALA A 119 -27.28 -24.86 -41.67
CA ALA A 119 -27.26 -25.77 -42.82
C ALA A 119 -26.12 -25.46 -43.81
N GLU A 120 -25.83 -24.18 -44.01
CA GLU A 120 -24.77 -23.71 -44.90
C GLU A 120 -23.39 -23.84 -44.24
N LYS A 121 -22.63 -24.84 -44.69
CA LYS A 121 -21.38 -25.26 -44.04
C LYS A 121 -20.26 -24.22 -44.07
N ASP A 122 -20.19 -23.38 -45.11
CA ASP A 122 -19.14 -22.37 -45.23
C ASP A 122 -19.32 -21.23 -44.21
N HIS A 123 -20.56 -20.79 -44.00
CA HIS A 123 -20.88 -19.82 -42.94
C HIS A 123 -20.71 -20.40 -41.54
N ALA A 124 -21.14 -21.65 -41.32
CA ALA A 124 -20.94 -22.34 -40.05
C ALA A 124 -19.45 -22.40 -39.66
N ALA A 125 -18.59 -22.81 -40.60
CA ALA A 125 -17.14 -22.90 -40.37
C ALA A 125 -16.51 -21.54 -40.04
N LYS A 126 -16.89 -20.48 -40.75
CA LYS A 126 -16.40 -19.11 -40.49
C LYS A 126 -16.80 -18.60 -39.11
N ILE A 127 -18.04 -18.87 -38.67
CA ILE A 127 -18.50 -18.46 -37.34
C ILE A 127 -17.74 -19.23 -36.25
N THR A 128 -17.55 -20.54 -36.42
CA THR A 128 -16.76 -21.36 -35.48
C THR A 128 -15.32 -20.87 -35.36
N ASP A 129 -14.66 -20.51 -36.47
CA ASP A 129 -13.30 -19.96 -36.46
C ASP A 129 -13.22 -18.62 -35.72
N LEU A 130 -14.21 -17.74 -35.92
CA LEU A 130 -14.29 -16.46 -35.20
C LEU A 130 -14.55 -16.65 -33.69
N SER A 131 -15.45 -17.56 -33.29
CA SER A 131 -15.67 -17.90 -31.88
C SER A 131 -14.41 -18.44 -31.23
N THR A 132 -13.67 -19.32 -31.93
CA THR A 132 -12.41 -19.88 -31.44
C THR A 132 -11.37 -18.78 -31.19
N LYS A 133 -11.24 -17.83 -32.13
CA LYS A 133 -10.34 -16.67 -31.98
C LYS A 133 -10.70 -15.79 -30.78
N ILE A 134 -11.99 -15.60 -30.49
CA ILE A 134 -12.44 -14.86 -29.29
C ILE A 134 -11.99 -15.59 -28.03
N MET A 135 -12.18 -16.91 -27.97
CA MET A 135 -11.76 -17.73 -26.83
C MET A 135 -10.25 -17.69 -26.61
N GLU A 136 -9.46 -17.83 -27.68
CA GLU A 136 -7.99 -17.74 -27.62
C GLU A 136 -7.51 -16.36 -27.16
N ALA A 137 -8.13 -15.28 -27.64
CA ALA A 137 -7.80 -13.92 -27.23
C ALA A 137 -8.08 -13.67 -25.74
N CYS A 138 -9.18 -14.21 -25.23
CA CYS A 138 -9.56 -14.10 -23.82
C CYS A 138 -8.64 -14.89 -22.88
N ASN A 139 -7.95 -15.93 -23.37
CA ASN A 139 -7.05 -16.76 -22.55
C ASN A 139 -5.83 -15.98 -22.00
N PHE A 140 -5.46 -14.85 -22.60
CA PHE A 140 -4.40 -13.96 -22.06
C PHE A 140 -4.81 -13.22 -20.78
N GLN A 141 -6.11 -13.18 -20.47
CA GLN A 141 -6.63 -12.50 -19.29
C GLN A 141 -6.17 -13.19 -18.00
N ASP A 142 -6.14 -14.53 -17.96
CA ASP A 142 -5.67 -15.30 -16.79
C ASP A 142 -4.24 -14.91 -16.38
N LEU A 143 -3.32 -14.81 -17.35
CA LEU A 143 -1.95 -14.37 -17.07
C LEU A 143 -1.90 -12.92 -16.54
N THR A 144 -2.81 -12.07 -17.01
CA THR A 144 -2.89 -10.67 -16.57
C THR A 144 -3.41 -10.57 -15.14
N SER A 145 -4.49 -11.28 -14.81
CA SER A 145 -5.03 -11.41 -13.44
C SER A 145 -3.99 -11.93 -12.46
N GLN A 146 -3.25 -12.97 -12.82
CA GLN A 146 -2.19 -13.51 -11.99
C GLN A 146 -1.05 -12.50 -11.76
N ARG A 147 -0.67 -11.73 -12.78
CA ARG A 147 0.36 -10.69 -12.65
C ARG A 147 -0.10 -9.56 -11.75
N ILE A 148 -1.33 -9.08 -11.91
CA ILE A 148 -1.89 -8.04 -11.04
C ILE A 148 -1.96 -8.53 -9.59
N THR A 149 -2.42 -9.76 -9.36
CA THR A 149 -2.44 -10.38 -8.02
C THR A 149 -1.06 -10.41 -7.36
N LYS A 150 -0.01 -10.74 -8.13
CA LYS A 150 1.38 -10.69 -7.61
C LYS A 150 1.80 -9.27 -7.23
N VAL A 151 1.44 -8.27 -8.03
CA VAL A 151 1.73 -6.87 -7.74
C VAL A 151 0.99 -6.40 -6.48
N LEU A 152 -0.29 -6.73 -6.33
CA LEU A 152 -1.07 -6.43 -5.13
C LEU A 152 -0.43 -7.02 -3.87
N LYS A 153 0.08 -8.26 -3.95
CA LYS A 153 0.80 -8.90 -2.84
C LYS A 153 2.09 -8.16 -2.48
N ILE A 154 2.84 -7.67 -3.46
CA ILE A 154 4.04 -6.86 -3.21
C ILE A 154 3.69 -5.57 -2.48
N PHE A 155 2.58 -4.92 -2.85
CA PHE A 155 2.11 -3.73 -2.15
C PHE A 155 1.70 -4.01 -0.70
N ASP A 156 1.02 -5.14 -0.44
CA ASP A 156 0.69 -5.59 0.92
C ASP A 156 1.95 -5.90 1.77
N ASP A 157 2.95 -6.56 1.17
CA ASP A 157 4.24 -6.82 1.84
C ASP A 157 4.99 -5.51 2.12
N PHE A 158 4.93 -4.55 1.20
CA PHE A 158 5.53 -3.22 1.35
C PHE A 158 4.84 -2.39 2.43
N ASP A 159 3.50 -2.42 2.48
CA ASP A 159 2.71 -1.78 3.52
C ASP A 159 3.10 -2.29 4.92
N LYS A 160 3.19 -3.62 5.09
CA LYS A 160 3.64 -4.25 6.35
C LYS A 160 5.05 -3.83 6.74
N LEU A 161 5.97 -3.76 5.78
CA LEU A 161 7.35 -3.33 6.03
C LEU A 161 7.40 -1.89 6.52
N VAL A 162 6.68 -0.98 5.87
CA VAL A 162 6.66 0.44 6.25
C VAL A 162 5.98 0.63 7.60
N ASN A 163 4.85 -0.02 7.85
CA ASN A 163 4.18 0.02 9.16
C ASN A 163 5.09 -0.52 10.28
N SER A 164 5.86 -1.57 10.00
CA SER A 164 6.89 -2.07 10.93
C SER A 164 7.96 -1.02 11.21
N LEU A 165 8.50 -0.36 10.16
CA LEU A 165 9.50 0.70 10.29
C LEU A 165 8.99 1.88 11.13
N ILE A 166 7.78 2.37 10.85
CA ILE A 166 7.16 3.46 11.62
C ILE A 166 7.01 3.05 13.08
N SER A 167 6.49 1.83 13.34
CA SER A 167 6.28 1.34 14.71
C SER A 167 7.56 1.16 15.52
N ASN A 168 8.68 0.91 14.85
CA ASN A 168 9.98 0.71 15.51
C ASN A 168 10.76 2.02 15.67
N LEU A 169 10.46 3.05 14.86
CA LEU A 169 11.11 4.37 14.96
C LEU A 169 10.42 5.30 15.96
N SER A 170 9.30 4.87 16.57
CA SER A 170 8.47 5.69 17.48
C SER A 170 8.33 7.12 17.00
N ILE A 171 8.09 7.26 15.71
CA ILE A 171 7.54 8.48 15.15
C ILE A 171 6.17 8.55 15.83
N GLU A 172 6.05 9.40 16.85
CA GLU A 172 4.79 9.61 17.54
C GLU A 172 3.74 9.84 16.45
N LYS A 173 2.68 9.01 16.48
CA LYS A 173 1.46 9.32 15.75
C LYS A 173 0.99 10.64 16.32
N ASP A 174 1.38 11.76 15.71
CA ASP A 174 0.81 13.06 16.04
C ASP A 174 -0.70 12.88 15.94
N LYS A 175 -1.33 12.83 17.11
CA LYS A 175 -2.77 12.80 17.25
C LYS A 175 -3.23 14.15 16.73
N GLU A 176 -4.20 14.11 15.82
CA GLU A 176 -4.74 15.24 15.07
C GLU A 176 -3.91 15.65 13.86
N TYR A 177 -4.22 15.03 12.72
CA TYR A 177 -4.10 15.74 11.45
C TYR A 177 -5.43 15.70 10.70
N ASN A 178 -6.12 16.85 10.69
CA ASN A 178 -7.27 17.11 9.84
C ASN A 178 -6.81 17.00 8.38
N GLY A 179 -7.36 16.00 7.67
CA GLY A 179 -6.94 15.58 6.34
C GLY A 179 -6.70 16.73 5.37
N ASP A 180 -5.43 16.97 5.05
CA ASP A 180 -5.07 17.79 3.91
C ASP A 180 -5.39 17.01 2.63
N LYS A 181 -6.41 17.49 1.90
CA LYS A 181 -6.91 17.00 0.61
C LYS A 181 -5.90 17.15 -0.54
N GLY A 182 -4.63 17.41 -0.26
CA GLY A 182 -3.60 17.75 -1.25
C GLY A 182 -3.27 16.66 -2.28
N LEU A 183 -3.34 15.36 -1.92
CA LEU A 183 -3.02 14.29 -2.89
C LEU A 183 -4.18 14.00 -3.86
N SER A 184 -5.44 14.11 -3.41
CA SER A 184 -6.63 13.97 -4.27
C SER A 184 -6.81 15.11 -5.27
N SER A 185 -5.97 16.15 -5.23
CA SER A 185 -6.07 17.30 -6.15
C SER A 185 -5.33 17.10 -7.47
N ARG A 186 -4.53 16.03 -7.61
CA ARG A 186 -3.76 15.76 -8.85
C ARG A 186 -4.43 14.76 -9.79
N ILE A 187 -5.49 14.10 -9.33
CA ILE A 187 -6.39 13.33 -10.20
C ILE A 187 -7.53 14.29 -10.52
N ASP A 188 -7.67 14.65 -11.79
CA ASP A 188 -8.74 15.53 -12.27
C ASP A 188 -10.09 14.95 -11.79
N GLN A 189 -10.72 15.65 -10.84
CA GLN A 189 -11.99 15.25 -10.22
C GLN A 189 -13.14 15.22 -11.24
N ASN A 190 -12.92 15.67 -12.48
CA ASN A 190 -13.86 15.56 -13.58
C ASN A 190 -13.75 14.26 -14.39
N ILE A 191 -12.79 13.38 -14.10
CA ILE A 191 -12.77 12.05 -14.72
C ILE A 191 -13.76 11.16 -13.97
N VAL A 192 -15.03 11.25 -14.36
CA VAL A 192 -16.07 10.31 -13.92
C VAL A 192 -15.81 8.97 -14.60
N LEU A 193 -14.97 8.14 -13.97
CA LEU A 193 -14.78 6.73 -14.35
C LEU A 193 -15.94 5.94 -13.74
N ASN A 194 -16.98 5.69 -14.54
CA ASN A 194 -18.06 4.78 -14.15
C ASN A 194 -17.54 3.34 -14.26
N GLY A 195 -16.80 2.89 -13.24
CA GLY A 195 -16.49 1.48 -13.03
C GLY A 195 -17.63 0.74 -12.34
N PRO A 196 -17.62 -0.60 -12.33
CA PRO A 196 -18.55 -1.39 -11.53
C PRO A 196 -18.50 -0.93 -10.08
N GLN A 197 -19.66 -0.60 -9.51
CA GLN A 197 -19.77 -0.08 -8.14
C GLN A 197 -19.44 -1.19 -7.13
N LEU A 198 -18.61 -0.86 -6.14
CA LEU A 198 -18.25 -1.74 -5.03
C LEU A 198 -19.52 -2.21 -4.30
N GLY A 199 -19.87 -3.48 -4.48
CA GLY A 199 -20.84 -4.26 -3.70
C GLY A 199 -22.02 -3.47 -3.08
N LYS A 200 -21.84 -2.98 -1.84
CA LYS A 200 -22.89 -2.40 -0.98
C LYS A 200 -23.54 -1.13 -1.53
N ASP A 201 -22.87 -0.44 -2.45
CA ASP A 201 -23.36 0.77 -3.11
C ASP A 201 -23.89 0.51 -4.53
N ALA A 202 -23.85 -0.73 -5.01
CA ALA A 202 -24.48 -1.12 -6.26
C ALA A 202 -26.01 -1.13 -6.07
N PRO A 203 -26.78 -0.46 -6.95
CA PRO A 203 -28.24 -0.52 -6.94
C PRO A 203 -28.66 -1.99 -7.01
N ASN A 204 -29.36 -2.46 -5.99
CA ASN A 204 -30.01 -3.75 -6.04
C ASN A 204 -31.15 -3.70 -7.08
N GLN A 205 -31.51 -4.85 -7.64
CA GLN A 205 -32.56 -4.95 -8.68
C GLN A 205 -33.87 -4.26 -8.27
N SER A 206 -34.22 -4.29 -6.98
CA SER A 206 -35.38 -3.58 -6.44
C SER A 206 -35.30 -2.06 -6.62
N SER A 207 -34.11 -1.46 -6.44
CA SER A 207 -33.88 -0.03 -6.61
C SER A 207 -33.96 0.39 -8.09
N ILE A 208 -33.56 -0.52 -8.99
CA ILE A 208 -33.67 -0.33 -10.44
C ILE A 208 -35.13 -0.37 -10.85
N ASP A 209 -35.89 -1.36 -10.35
CA ASP A 209 -37.32 -1.51 -10.66
C ASP A 209 -38.13 -0.31 -10.15
N ASP A 210 -37.82 0.21 -8.95
CA ASP A 210 -38.47 1.41 -8.40
C ASP A 210 -38.18 2.67 -9.25
N LEU A 211 -36.96 2.80 -9.77
CA LEU A 211 -36.60 3.90 -10.67
C LEU A 211 -37.40 3.84 -11.98
N PHE A 212 -37.49 2.68 -12.62
CA PHE A 212 -38.27 2.51 -13.87
C PHE A 212 -39.78 2.69 -13.63
N ASN A 213 -40.31 2.23 -12.50
CA ASN A 213 -41.70 2.46 -12.10
C ASN A 213 -42.00 3.95 -11.83
N SER A 214 -41.03 4.70 -11.34
CA SER A 214 -41.17 6.16 -11.12
C SER A 214 -41.17 6.97 -12.42
N LEU A 215 -40.50 6.48 -13.47
CA LEU A 215 -40.44 7.10 -14.80
C LEU A 215 -41.62 6.71 -15.70
N GLY A 216 -42.34 5.63 -15.38
CA GLY A 216 -43.50 5.13 -16.12
C GLY A 216 -44.84 5.80 -15.81
N LYS A 217 -44.88 6.83 -14.95
CA LYS A 217 -46.08 7.63 -14.69
C LYS A 217 -46.06 8.94 -15.49
N LYS A 218 -46.41 8.85 -16.77
CA LYS A 218 -47.01 9.96 -17.52
C LYS A 218 -48.20 9.45 -18.32
#